data_AF-A0A925GX03-F1
#
_entry.id   AF-A0A925GX03-F1
#
_cell.length_a   1.000
_cell.length_b   1.000
_cell.length_c   1.000
_cell.angle_alpha   90.00
_cell.angle_beta   90.00
_cell.angle_gamma   90.00
#
_symmetry.space_group_name_H-M   'P 1'
#
loop_
_entity.id
_entity.type
_entity.pdbx_description
1 polymer ?
#
loop_
_entity_poly.entity_id
_entity_poly.type
_entity_poly.pdbx_seq_one_letter_code
_entity_poly.pdbx_strand_id
1 'polypeptide(L)' 'MNRIQKLTRERFGFEELRAGQEEAVASILEGQDTLVVQPTGSGKLAIYQMAGLLINGPTVVV' A
#
# COMPACT_ATOMS: atom_id res chain seq x y z
N MET A 1 -8.64 12.33 -6.48
CA MET A 1 -8.40 11.23 -5.51
C MET A 1 -8.21 9.95 -6.29
N ASN A 2 -7.03 9.35 -6.27
CA ASN A 2 -6.82 8.06 -6.94
C ASN A 2 -7.36 6.90 -6.06
N ARG A 3 -7.34 5.67 -6.60
CA ARG A 3 -7.92 4.49 -5.93
C ARG A 3 -7.21 4.17 -4.60
N ILE A 4 -5.91 4.44 -4.51
CA ILE A 4 -5.08 4.24 -3.31
C ILE A 4 -5.49 5.24 -2.22
N GLN A 5 -5.57 6.53 -2.55
CA GLN A 5 -5.98 7.60 -1.63
C GLN A 5 -7.42 7.41 -1.14
N LYS A 6 -8.32 6.97 -2.02
CA LYS A 6 -9.71 6.67 -1.64
C LYS A 6 -9.78 5.54 -0.60
N LEU A 7 -9.09 4.43 -0.86
CA LEU A 7 -9.04 3.29 0.08
C LEU A 7 -8.42 3.70 1.42
N THR A 8 -7.34 4.49 1.38
CA THR A 8 -6.63 5.01 2.55
C THR A 8 -7.57 5.72 3.51
N ARG A 9 -8.39 6.64 2.99
CA ARG A 9 -9.37 7.39 3.79
C ARG A 9 -10.53 6.51 4.26
N GLU A 10 -11.11 5.72 3.37
CA GLU A 10 -12.36 4.98 3.64
C GLU A 10 -12.15 3.77 4.55
N ARG A 11 -10.99 3.11 4.51
CA ARG A 11 -10.77 1.83 5.22
C ARG A 11 -9.80 1.94 6.38
N PHE A 12 -8.86 2.88 6.33
CA PHE A 12 -7.83 3.01 7.35
C PHE A 12 -7.96 4.29 8.18
N GLY A 13 -8.80 5.25 7.74
CA GLY A 13 -8.96 6.53 8.43
C GLY A 13 -7.69 7.38 8.45
N PHE A 14 -6.71 7.08 7.59
CA PHE A 14 -5.52 7.91 7.45
C PHE A 14 -5.85 9.11 6.56
N GLU A 15 -5.44 10.30 6.99
CA GLU A 15 -5.60 11.52 6.19
C GLU A 15 -4.66 11.50 4.98
N GLU A 16 -3.44 11.03 5.19
CA GLU A 16 -2.37 10.98 4.19
C GLU A 16 -1.50 9.73 4.35
N LEU A 17 -0.86 9.34 3.24
CA LEU A 17 0.14 8.29 3.21
C LEU A 17 1.51 8.84 3.57
N ARG A 18 2.34 8.01 4.20
CA ARG A 18 3.74 8.36 4.44
C ARG A 18 4.54 8.25 3.15
N ALA A 19 5.64 8.98 3.08
CA ALA A 19 6.53 8.99 1.92
C ALA A 19 6.90 7.57 1.45
N GLY A 20 6.79 7.33 0.14
CA GLY A 20 7.11 6.06 -0.50
C GLY A 20 6.01 4.99 -0.42
N GLN A 21 4.95 5.17 0.37
CA GLN A 21 3.88 4.17 0.47
C GLN A 21 2.98 4.17 -0.76
N GLU A 22 2.63 5.35 -1.28
CA GLU A 22 1.77 5.46 -2.45
C GLU A 22 2.49 4.91 -3.69
N GLU A 23 3.77 5.25 -3.85
CA GLU A 23 4.64 4.79 -4.93
C GLU A 23 4.83 3.27 -4.89
N ALA A 24 5.05 2.70 -3.70
CA ALA A 24 5.17 1.25 -3.54
C ALA A 24 3.88 0.52 -3.92
N VAL A 25 2.72 1.02 -3.46
CA VAL A 25 1.43 0.40 -3.81
C VAL A 25 1.16 0.54 -5.31
N ALA A 26 1.43 1.70 -5.91
CA ALA A 26 1.26 1.89 -7.36
C ALA A 26 2.12 0.91 -8.16
N SER A 27 3.40 0.74 -7.80
CA SER A 27 4.30 -0.21 -8.45
C SER A 27 3.80 -1.66 -8.37
N ILE A 28 3.29 -2.08 -7.20
CA ILE A 28 2.68 -3.41 -7.03
C ILE A 28 1.43 -3.58 -7.91
N LEU A 29 0.58 -2.55 -8.02
CA LEU A 29 -0.63 -2.59 -8.85
C LEU A 29 -0.33 -2.61 -10.36
N GLU A 30 0.85 -2.13 -10.76
CA GLU A 30 1.39 -2.26 -12.10
C GLU A 30 2.03 -3.64 -12.35
N GLY A 31 1.95 -4.55 -11.38
CA GLY A 31 2.47 -5.91 -11.48
C GLY A 31 4.00 -6.00 -11.39
N GLN A 32 4.65 -5.00 -10.78
CA GLN A 32 6.11 -4.95 -10.66
C GLN A 32 6.59 -5.59 -9.34
N ASP A 33 7.73 -6.29 -9.41
CA ASP A 33 8.47 -6.70 -8.22
C ASP A 33 9.01 -5.45 -7.50
N THR A 34 8.60 -5.26 -6.25
CA THR A 34 8.84 -4.00 -5.52
C THR A 34 9.65 -4.26 -4.25
N LEU A 35 10.83 -3.65 -4.13
CA LEU A 35 11.64 -3.63 -2.91
C LEU A 35 11.39 -2.34 -2.12
N VAL A 36 10.87 -2.47 -0.90
CA VAL A 36 10.62 -1.32 -0.01
C VAL A 36 11.58 -1.33 1.17
N VAL A 37 12.44 -0.31 1.25
CA VAL A 37 13.36 -0.10 2.37
C VAL A 37 12.82 1.02 3.25
N GLN A 38 12.37 0.67 4.45
CA GLN A 38 11.94 1.64 5.47
C GLN A 38 12.35 1.18 6.87
N PRO A 39 12.47 2.09 7.86
CA PRO A 39 12.70 1.72 9.26
C PRO A 39 11.55 0.91 9.87
N THR A 40 11.79 0.23 10.99
CA THR A 40 10.72 -0.37 11.79
C THR A 40 9.81 0.73 12.35
N GLY A 41 8.49 0.50 12.37
CA GLY A 41 7.49 1.50 12.79
C GLY A 41 7.12 2.53 11.71
N SER A 42 7.73 2.47 10.52
CA SER A 42 7.41 3.35 9.39
C SER A 42 6.02 3.11 8.79
N GLY A 43 5.36 2.00 9.14
CA GLY A 43 4.03 1.67 8.62
C GLY A 43 4.06 0.83 7.34
N LYS A 44 5.09 0.00 7.11
CA LYS A 44 5.14 -0.95 5.99
C LYS A 44 3.88 -1.80 5.84
N LEU A 45 3.22 -2.13 6.96
CA LEU A 45 1.97 -2.89 6.98
C LEU A 45 0.89 -2.27 6.08
N ALA A 46 0.83 -0.93 6.01
CA ALA A 46 -0.13 -0.24 5.17
C ALA A 46 0.05 -0.58 3.68
N ILE A 47 1.29 -0.80 3.23
CA ILE A 47 1.58 -1.17 1.83
C ILE A 47 0.95 -2.54 1.52
N TYR A 48 1.19 -3.56 2.36
CA TYR A 48 0.62 -4.89 2.17
C TYR A 48 -0.91 -4.88 2.23
N GLN A 49 -1.49 -4.15 3.19
CA GLN A 49 -2.94 -4.09 3.35
C GLN A 49 -3.62 -3.38 2.17
N MET A 50 -3.07 -2.26 1.71
CA MET A 50 -3.62 -1.54 0.57
C MET A 50 -3.46 -2.35 -0.72
N ALA A 51 -2.25 -2.86 -0.99
CA ALA A 51 -2.01 -3.70 -2.15
C ALA A 51 -2.96 -4.90 -2.15
N GLY A 52 -3.10 -5.59 -1.02
CA GLY A 52 -3.94 -6.77 -0.93
C GLY A 52 -5.44 -6.55 -1.07
N LEU A 53 -5.92 -5.35 -0.77
CA LEU A 53 -7.31 -4.96 -1.04
C LEU A 53 -7.53 -4.49 -2.49
N LEU A 54 -6.47 -4.19 -3.22
CA LEU A 54 -6.54 -3.59 -4.55
C LEU A 54 -6.16 -4.56 -5.67
N ILE A 55 -5.40 -5.62 -5.39
CA ILE A 55 -5.13 -6.69 -6.36
C ILE A 55 -6.33 -7.63 -6.50
N ASN A 56 -6.46 -8.27 -7.66
CA ASN A 56 -7.44 -9.34 -7.85
C ASN A 56 -6.86 -10.65 -7.31
N GLY A 57 -7.51 -11.22 -6.31
CA GLY A 57 -7.10 -12.50 -5.71
C GLY A 57 -6.47 -12.34 -4.32
N PRO A 58 -6.01 -13.45 -3.71
CA PRO A 58 -5.49 -13.44 -2.35
C PRO A 58 -4.10 -12.78 -2.29
N THR A 59 -3.80 -12.17 -1.14
CA THR A 59 -2.44 -11.73 -0.78
C THR A 59 -1.85 -12.67 0.24
N VAL A 60 -0.60 -13.05 0.03
CA VAL A 60 0.18 -13.87 0.97
C VAL A 60 1.26 -12.99 1.59
N VAL A 61 1.32 -12.97 2.92
CA VAL A 61 2.36 -12.27 3.71
C VAL A 61 3.11 -13.31 4.52
N VAL A 62 4.44 -13.23 4.52
CA VAL A 62 5.36 -14.18 5.18
C VAL A 62 6.16 -13.46 6.27
#